data_AF-A0A170PQB4-F1
#
_entry.id   AF-A0A170PQB4-F1
#
_cell.length_a   1.000
_cell.length_b   1.000
_cell.length_c   1.000
_cell.angle_alpha   90.00
_cell.angle_beta   90.00
_cell.angle_gamma   90.00
#
_symmetry.space_group_name_H-M   'P 1'
#
loop_
_entity.id
_entity.type
_entity.pdbx_description
1 polymer ?
#
loop_
_entity_poly.entity_id
_entity_poly.type
_entity_poly.pdbx_seq_one_letter_code
_entity_poly.pdbx_strand_id
1 'polypeptide(L)'
;MRAELQTPHRDSFGRLRFSEKVEHTLARASSPPVSRIATDAEIVSVLDEASRLFPVASLSAVQRMRERNAGVVRMIEGLGTRNESAMLAYLPLSAEGAKLLIEGRFDGKNPKAEWIVAEDEIPTAIYIWMAWTPGTLARSLPAMAQIFSSLTPDGCPLFSRASTEHSMRIHTTMGFQQASQIYPGAPDWLLVVLPEGEMVPARKEMTVRPPAPKIEVRPVRSFEDMAMIFAVRSSTYISEQFCLYSEEFDGNDFCATHLIGFIDGDPAGCIRMRYFGDFVKVERLAVRREYRRSRLAFKLVREALALARVKGFKRFYGHARLDLVPFWAMFGFREMAERPLFKFADVEYREMELDGEASENPIGIGDDPMVTIRPEGAWNVPGPLELSNLRPSRAAFFSDMKTVSRAAH
;
A
#
# COMPACT_ATOMS: atom_id res chain seq x y z
N MET A 1 41.78 9.22 -10.60
CA MET A 1 42.04 8.21 -9.55
C MET A 1 40.99 7.14 -9.71
N ARG A 2 41.37 5.95 -10.20
CA ARG A 2 40.46 4.83 -10.46
C ARG A 2 40.00 4.26 -9.11
N ALA A 3 38.70 4.16 -8.90
CA ALA A 3 38.16 3.34 -7.81
C ALA A 3 37.92 1.95 -8.41
N GLU A 4 38.75 1.00 -7.99
CA GLU A 4 38.66 -0.41 -8.35
C GLU A 4 37.42 -1.04 -7.70
N LEU A 5 36.63 -1.74 -8.50
CA LEU A 5 35.54 -2.59 -8.06
C LEU A 5 36.15 -3.80 -7.33
N GLN A 6 35.99 -3.85 -6.01
CA GLN A 6 36.40 -5.00 -5.21
C GLN A 6 35.51 -6.19 -5.52
N THR A 7 36.13 -7.28 -5.97
CA THR A 7 35.54 -8.61 -6.14
C THR A 7 35.14 -9.21 -4.78
N PRO A 8 33.87 -9.58 -4.55
CA PRO A 8 33.49 -10.30 -3.33
C PRO A 8 33.84 -11.79 -3.43
N HIS A 9 34.39 -12.29 -2.33
CA HIS A 9 34.73 -13.68 -2.11
C HIS A 9 33.48 -14.58 -1.99
N ARG A 10 33.68 -15.85 -2.39
CA ARG A 10 32.74 -16.98 -2.38
C ARG A 10 32.00 -17.18 -1.06
N ASP A 11 30.79 -17.73 -1.21
CA ASP A 11 29.89 -18.32 -0.21
C ASP A 11 28.80 -17.39 0.34
N SER A 12 27.72 -17.20 -0.43
CA SER A 12 26.32 -17.54 -0.03
C SER A 12 25.29 -17.03 -1.07
N PHE A 13 24.46 -17.96 -1.56
CA PHE A 13 23.46 -17.79 -2.63
C PHE A 13 22.22 -16.95 -2.24
N GLY A 14 21.59 -16.24 -3.19
CA GLY A 14 20.30 -15.54 -3.03
C GLY A 14 19.42 -15.54 -4.30
N ARG A 15 18.12 -15.86 -4.15
CA ARG A 15 17.10 -16.00 -5.21
C ARG A 15 16.45 -14.64 -5.52
N LEU A 16 15.98 -14.44 -6.76
CA LEU A 16 15.06 -13.34 -7.10
C LEU A 16 13.79 -13.44 -6.24
N ARG A 17 13.52 -12.42 -5.41
CA ARG A 17 12.34 -12.39 -4.55
C ARG A 17 11.13 -11.81 -5.27
N PHE A 18 10.17 -12.66 -5.61
CA PHE A 18 8.83 -12.23 -5.99
C PHE A 18 7.97 -12.01 -4.73
N SER A 19 6.80 -11.37 -4.84
CA SER A 19 5.92 -11.20 -3.66
C SER A 19 5.46 -12.55 -3.08
N GLU A 20 5.10 -12.58 -1.79
CA GLU A 20 4.61 -13.78 -1.07
C GLU A 20 3.45 -14.49 -1.80
N LYS A 21 2.64 -13.72 -2.55
CA LYS A 21 1.57 -14.23 -3.41
C LYS A 21 2.09 -14.97 -4.66
N VAL A 22 3.16 -14.46 -5.25
CA VAL A 22 3.86 -15.12 -6.37
C VAL A 22 4.60 -16.36 -5.86
N GLU A 23 5.33 -16.26 -4.75
CA GLU A 23 5.99 -17.41 -4.11
C GLU A 23 5.00 -18.55 -3.78
N HIS A 24 3.81 -18.22 -3.27
CA HIS A 24 2.75 -19.20 -3.02
C HIS A 24 2.17 -19.80 -4.31
N THR A 25 2.21 -19.07 -5.43
CA THR A 25 1.82 -19.60 -6.75
C THR A 25 2.91 -20.52 -7.31
N LEU A 26 4.19 -20.16 -7.13
CA LEU A 26 5.35 -20.99 -7.48
C LEU A 26 5.31 -22.33 -6.73
N ALA A 27 4.87 -22.35 -5.46
CA ALA A 27 4.80 -23.55 -4.63
C ALA A 27 3.66 -24.53 -4.97
N ARG A 28 2.68 -24.12 -5.81
CA ARG A 28 1.45 -24.90 -6.10
C ARG A 28 1.41 -25.60 -7.47
N ALA A 29 2.44 -25.44 -8.30
CA ALA A 29 2.43 -25.99 -9.66
C ALA A 29 2.75 -27.50 -9.67
N SER A 30 1.76 -28.34 -9.98
CA SER A 30 1.90 -29.81 -10.03
C SER A 30 2.70 -30.33 -11.24
N SER A 31 2.78 -29.53 -12.30
CA SER A 31 3.70 -29.70 -13.45
C SER A 31 4.27 -28.33 -13.80
N PRO A 32 5.59 -28.12 -13.75
CA PRO A 32 6.17 -26.81 -13.99
C PRO A 32 6.05 -26.43 -15.48
N PRO A 33 5.68 -25.18 -15.81
CA PRO A 33 5.74 -24.69 -17.17
C PRO A 33 7.19 -24.72 -17.68
N VAL A 34 7.36 -25.02 -18.96
CA VAL A 34 8.69 -25.12 -19.60
C VAL A 34 8.86 -23.93 -20.54
N SER A 35 10.09 -23.43 -20.65
CA SER A 35 10.42 -22.39 -21.63
C SER A 35 11.40 -22.87 -22.68
N ARG A 36 11.17 -22.44 -23.93
CA ARG A 36 12.00 -22.73 -25.09
C ARG A 36 12.22 -21.47 -25.93
N ILE A 37 13.24 -21.47 -26.78
CA ILE A 37 13.47 -20.38 -27.74
C ILE A 37 12.27 -20.31 -28.70
N ALA A 38 11.79 -19.09 -28.95
CA ALA A 38 10.70 -18.84 -29.88
C ALA A 38 11.18 -18.94 -31.34
N THR A 39 10.35 -19.52 -32.20
CA THR A 39 10.58 -19.57 -33.65
C THR A 39 10.20 -18.24 -34.31
N ASP A 40 10.74 -17.97 -35.49
CA ASP A 40 10.46 -16.73 -36.22
C ASP A 40 8.96 -16.58 -36.55
N ALA A 41 8.29 -17.69 -36.91
CA ALA A 41 6.86 -17.70 -37.18
C ALA A 41 6.02 -17.31 -35.95
N GLU A 42 6.39 -17.80 -34.77
CA GLU A 42 5.71 -17.46 -33.51
C GLU A 42 5.92 -16.00 -33.13
N ILE A 43 7.17 -15.51 -33.26
CA ILE A 43 7.51 -14.11 -33.00
C ILE A 43 6.68 -13.20 -33.90
N VAL A 44 6.61 -13.48 -35.21
CA VAL A 44 5.81 -12.71 -36.17
C VAL A 44 4.34 -12.70 -35.75
N SER A 45 3.77 -13.86 -35.44
CA SER A 45 2.37 -13.98 -35.04
C SER A 45 2.06 -13.15 -33.78
N VAL A 46 2.88 -13.27 -32.74
CA VAL A 46 2.64 -12.55 -31.48
C VAL A 46 2.90 -11.05 -31.62
N LEU A 47 3.92 -10.64 -32.38
CA LEU A 47 4.17 -9.22 -32.64
C LEU A 47 3.03 -8.59 -33.45
N ASP A 48 2.47 -9.28 -34.43
CA ASP A 48 1.31 -8.78 -35.20
C ASP A 48 0.12 -8.52 -34.28
N GLU A 49 -0.19 -9.46 -33.38
CA GLU A 49 -1.27 -9.29 -32.40
C GLU A 49 -0.97 -8.19 -31.38
N ALA A 50 0.22 -8.21 -30.77
CA ALA A 50 0.62 -7.24 -29.75
C ALA A 50 0.70 -5.80 -30.28
N SER A 51 1.15 -5.63 -31.52
CA SER A 51 1.27 -4.32 -32.18
C SER A 51 -0.07 -3.58 -32.32
N ARG A 52 -1.18 -4.32 -32.32
CA ARG A 52 -2.54 -3.75 -32.36
C ARG A 52 -2.96 -3.14 -31.02
N LEU A 53 -2.31 -3.53 -29.91
CA LEU A 53 -2.65 -3.09 -28.56
C LEU A 53 -1.67 -2.07 -28.00
N PHE A 54 -0.38 -2.18 -28.32
CA PHE A 54 0.64 -1.27 -27.83
C PHE A 54 1.85 -1.21 -28.79
N PRO A 55 2.67 -0.14 -28.71
CA PRO A 55 3.87 -0.04 -29.53
C PRO A 55 4.87 -1.15 -29.17
N VAL A 56 5.20 -1.97 -30.16
CA VAL A 56 6.24 -3.02 -30.07
C VAL A 56 7.42 -2.68 -30.96
N ALA A 57 8.55 -3.36 -30.75
CA ALA A 57 9.73 -3.25 -31.61
C ALA A 57 9.47 -3.88 -32.98
N SER A 58 10.20 -3.43 -34.01
CA SER A 58 10.10 -4.04 -35.33
C SER A 58 10.65 -5.47 -35.33
N LEU A 59 10.15 -6.33 -36.23
CA LEU A 59 10.69 -7.67 -36.41
C LEU A 59 12.20 -7.65 -36.67
N SER A 60 12.68 -6.69 -37.47
CA SER A 60 14.11 -6.50 -37.74
C SER A 60 14.92 -6.16 -36.48
N ALA A 61 14.35 -5.40 -35.53
CA ALA A 61 15.01 -5.12 -34.26
C ALA A 61 15.08 -6.38 -33.39
N VAL A 62 13.99 -7.15 -33.33
CA VAL A 62 13.95 -8.43 -32.60
C VAL A 62 14.95 -9.43 -33.17
N GLN A 63 15.05 -9.54 -34.50
CA GLN A 63 16.02 -10.41 -35.19
C GLN A 63 17.45 -10.02 -34.84
N ARG A 64 17.81 -8.73 -34.91
CA ARG A 64 19.16 -8.26 -34.51
C ARG A 64 19.50 -8.60 -33.06
N MET A 65 18.53 -8.49 -32.13
CA MET A 65 18.79 -8.88 -30.73
C MET A 65 18.99 -10.39 -30.60
N ARG A 66 18.28 -11.20 -31.38
CA ARG A 66 18.44 -12.67 -31.41
C ARG A 66 19.74 -13.13 -32.06
N GLU A 67 20.24 -12.42 -33.07
CA GLU A 67 21.56 -12.66 -33.63
C GLU A 67 22.67 -12.45 -32.59
N ARG A 68 22.50 -11.46 -31.69
CA ARG A 68 23.41 -11.24 -30.57
C ARG A 68 23.23 -12.25 -29.43
N ASN A 69 21.98 -12.58 -29.11
CA ASN A 69 21.62 -13.48 -28.03
C ASN A 69 20.33 -14.23 -28.36
N ALA A 70 20.44 -15.49 -28.76
CA ALA A 70 19.33 -16.30 -29.23
C ALA A 70 18.24 -16.52 -28.16
N GLY A 71 18.61 -16.39 -26.87
CA GLY A 71 17.72 -16.58 -25.72
C GLY A 71 16.74 -15.43 -25.47
N VAL A 72 16.90 -14.27 -26.12
CA VAL A 72 16.13 -13.02 -25.87
C VAL A 72 14.62 -13.18 -25.99
N VAL A 73 14.14 -14.10 -26.83
CA VAL A 73 12.70 -14.37 -27.00
C VAL A 73 12.38 -15.83 -26.75
N ARG A 74 11.50 -16.08 -25.78
CA ARG A 74 11.11 -17.43 -25.35
C ARG A 74 9.60 -17.63 -25.38
N MET A 75 9.18 -18.82 -25.78
CA MET A 75 7.84 -19.33 -25.55
C MET A 75 7.80 -20.06 -24.21
N ILE A 76 6.72 -19.88 -23.47
CA ILE A 76 6.40 -20.59 -22.23
C ILE A 76 5.18 -21.46 -22.50
N GLU A 77 5.33 -22.76 -22.25
CA GLU A 77 4.35 -23.80 -22.53
C GLU A 77 3.98 -24.57 -21.25
N GLY A 78 2.95 -25.41 -21.33
CA GLY A 78 2.45 -26.16 -20.17
C GLY A 78 1.64 -25.31 -19.20
N LEU A 79 0.99 -24.25 -19.70
CA LEU A 79 0.21 -23.31 -18.91
C LEU A 79 -1.22 -23.79 -18.61
N GLY A 80 -1.58 -25.02 -18.98
CA GLY A 80 -2.92 -25.57 -18.75
C GLY A 80 -3.20 -26.84 -19.56
N THR A 81 -4.48 -27.24 -19.61
CA THR A 81 -4.97 -28.40 -20.39
C THR A 81 -5.29 -28.09 -21.84
N ARG A 82 -5.51 -26.80 -22.15
CA ARG A 82 -5.59 -26.27 -23.51
C ARG A 82 -4.19 -25.82 -23.91
N ASN A 83 -3.84 -25.91 -25.19
CA ASN A 83 -2.52 -25.61 -25.75
C ASN A 83 -2.18 -24.10 -25.68
N GLU A 84 -2.25 -23.53 -24.48
CA GLU A 84 -2.03 -22.13 -24.15
C GLU A 84 -0.53 -21.89 -23.98
N SER A 85 -0.02 -20.88 -24.68
CA SER A 85 1.37 -20.46 -24.60
C SER A 85 1.46 -18.98 -24.27
N ALA A 86 2.58 -18.58 -23.68
CA ALA A 86 2.94 -17.19 -23.45
C ALA A 86 4.29 -16.89 -24.10
N MET A 87 4.54 -15.63 -24.44
CA MET A 87 5.83 -15.21 -24.97
C MET A 87 6.48 -14.21 -24.04
N LEU A 88 7.74 -14.46 -23.67
CA LEU A 88 8.58 -13.55 -22.93
C LEU A 88 9.73 -13.07 -23.83
N ALA A 89 9.82 -11.77 -24.03
CA ALA A 89 10.99 -11.12 -24.59
C ALA A 89 11.70 -10.31 -23.50
N TYR A 90 13.01 -10.48 -23.36
CA TYR A 90 13.83 -9.76 -22.39
C TYR A 90 15.19 -9.43 -23.00
N LEU A 91 15.78 -8.33 -22.57
CA LEU A 91 17.07 -7.84 -23.04
C LEU A 91 18.08 -7.96 -21.90
N PRO A 92 19.02 -8.92 -21.95
CA PRO A 92 20.13 -8.99 -21.00
C PRO A 92 21.14 -7.89 -21.36
N LEU A 93 21.22 -6.84 -20.53
CA LEU A 93 21.94 -5.61 -20.84
C LEU A 93 23.40 -5.68 -20.43
N SER A 94 24.26 -5.11 -21.27
CA SER A 94 25.63 -4.75 -20.89
C SER A 94 25.61 -3.56 -19.93
N ALA A 95 26.74 -3.26 -19.30
CA ALA A 95 26.85 -2.10 -18.41
C ALA A 95 26.47 -0.79 -19.12
N GLU A 96 26.86 -0.62 -20.38
CA GLU A 96 26.50 0.55 -21.19
C GLU A 96 25.00 0.54 -21.54
N GLY A 97 24.43 -0.61 -21.89
CA GLY A 97 22.99 -0.73 -22.15
C GLY A 97 22.14 -0.37 -20.92
N ALA A 98 22.52 -0.89 -19.75
CA ALA A 98 21.86 -0.59 -18.48
C ALA A 98 21.95 0.89 -18.12
N LYS A 99 23.13 1.50 -18.30
CA LYS A 99 23.34 2.94 -18.10
C LYS A 99 22.46 3.78 -19.01
N LEU A 100 22.42 3.50 -20.31
CA LEU A 100 21.58 4.23 -21.26
C LEU A 100 20.08 4.09 -20.93
N LEU A 101 19.66 2.93 -20.41
CA LEU A 101 18.28 2.70 -19.96
C LEU A 101 17.94 3.59 -18.77
N ILE A 102 18.81 3.61 -17.77
CA ILE A 102 18.69 4.46 -16.58
C ILE A 102 18.72 5.95 -16.96
N GLU A 103 19.57 6.38 -17.89
CA GLU A 103 19.62 7.78 -18.34
C GLU A 103 18.45 8.19 -19.24
N GLY A 104 17.51 7.28 -19.56
CA GLY A 104 16.39 7.54 -20.45
C GLY A 104 16.78 7.72 -21.92
N ARG A 105 17.97 7.25 -22.30
CA ARG A 105 18.55 7.34 -23.66
C ARG A 105 18.47 6.02 -24.45
N PHE A 106 17.84 5.00 -23.86
CA PHE A 106 17.62 3.70 -24.47
C PHE A 106 16.35 3.69 -25.32
N ASP A 107 16.50 3.46 -26.63
CA ASP A 107 15.36 3.27 -27.52
C ASP A 107 14.91 1.80 -27.51
N GLY A 108 13.86 1.50 -26.72
CA GLY A 108 13.28 0.17 -26.66
C GLY A 108 12.57 -0.30 -27.93
N LYS A 109 12.27 0.57 -28.90
CA LYS A 109 11.72 0.15 -30.20
C LYS A 109 12.81 -0.28 -31.17
N ASN A 110 14.02 0.24 -30.99
CA ASN A 110 15.15 -0.01 -31.86
C ASN A 110 16.45 -0.18 -31.06
N PRO A 111 16.55 -1.18 -30.17
CA PRO A 111 17.75 -1.42 -29.40
C PRO A 111 18.93 -1.78 -30.32
N LYS A 112 20.14 -1.39 -29.88
CA LYS A 112 21.38 -1.76 -30.54
C LYS A 112 21.96 -3.04 -29.93
N ALA A 113 22.56 -3.87 -30.77
CA ALA A 113 23.12 -5.16 -30.35
C ALA A 113 24.26 -4.99 -29.34
N GLU A 114 25.03 -3.90 -29.43
CA GLU A 114 26.11 -3.55 -28.49
C GLU A 114 25.64 -3.31 -27.04
N TRP A 115 24.34 -3.05 -26.83
CA TRP A 115 23.76 -2.87 -25.51
C TRP A 115 23.38 -4.18 -24.83
N ILE A 116 23.45 -5.30 -25.58
CA ILE A 116 23.00 -6.62 -25.14
C ILE A 116 24.20 -7.55 -25.03
N VAL A 117 24.28 -8.28 -23.92
CA VAL A 117 25.33 -9.28 -23.71
C VAL A 117 25.07 -10.55 -24.53
N ALA A 118 26.13 -11.26 -24.91
CA ALA A 118 26.02 -12.57 -25.54
C ALA A 118 25.42 -13.63 -24.58
N GLU A 119 25.10 -14.83 -25.07
CA GLU A 119 24.40 -15.87 -24.28
C GLU A 119 25.26 -16.42 -23.12
N ASP A 120 26.58 -16.40 -23.26
CA ASP A 120 27.57 -16.85 -22.28
C ASP A 120 28.07 -15.72 -21.36
N GLU A 121 27.62 -14.49 -21.57
CA GLU A 121 27.99 -13.32 -20.78
C GLU A 121 26.93 -13.03 -19.70
N ILE A 122 27.40 -12.65 -18.50
CA ILE A 122 26.51 -12.28 -17.40
C ILE A 122 26.01 -10.84 -17.62
N PRO A 123 24.70 -10.58 -17.68
CA PRO A 123 24.18 -9.23 -17.85
C PRO A 123 24.34 -8.40 -16.58
N THR A 124 24.55 -7.10 -16.75
CA THR A 124 24.53 -6.11 -15.66
C THR A 124 23.11 -5.83 -15.18
N ALA A 125 22.13 -5.94 -16.07
CA ALA A 125 20.72 -5.79 -15.76
C ALA A 125 19.87 -6.55 -16.80
N ILE A 126 18.64 -6.90 -16.48
CA ILE A 126 17.68 -7.46 -17.44
C ILE A 126 16.57 -6.44 -17.65
N TYR A 127 16.28 -6.07 -18.89
CA TYR A 127 15.07 -5.32 -19.23
C TYR A 127 14.01 -6.27 -19.76
N ILE A 128 12.90 -6.42 -19.04
CA ILE A 128 11.72 -7.15 -19.51
C ILE A 128 11.13 -6.34 -20.67
N TRP A 129 11.45 -6.77 -21.88
CA TRP A 129 11.17 -6.03 -23.10
C TRP A 129 9.71 -6.17 -23.51
N MET A 130 9.15 -7.37 -23.36
CA MET A 130 7.74 -7.66 -23.53
C MET A 130 7.35 -8.94 -22.80
N ALA A 131 6.20 -8.94 -22.13
CA ALA A 131 5.55 -10.15 -21.63
C ALA A 131 4.14 -10.26 -22.23
N TRP A 132 3.96 -11.20 -23.15
CA TRP A 132 2.67 -11.51 -23.77
C TRP A 132 2.05 -12.73 -23.10
N THR A 133 1.13 -12.50 -22.17
CA THR A 133 0.55 -13.54 -21.29
C THR A 133 -0.98 -13.40 -21.16
N PRO A 134 -1.76 -13.50 -22.25
CA PRO A 134 -3.21 -13.29 -22.21
C PRO A 134 -3.89 -14.35 -21.33
N GLY A 135 -4.36 -13.94 -20.14
CA GLY A 135 -5.02 -14.84 -19.18
C GLY A 135 -4.10 -15.86 -18.47
N THR A 136 -2.80 -15.88 -18.78
CA THR A 136 -1.86 -16.93 -18.35
C THR A 136 -0.72 -16.45 -17.45
N LEU A 137 -0.68 -15.16 -17.09
CA LEU A 137 0.44 -14.54 -16.37
C LEU A 137 0.86 -15.30 -15.11
N ALA A 138 -0.08 -15.57 -14.20
CA ALA A 138 0.23 -16.26 -12.94
C ALA A 138 0.84 -17.65 -13.16
N ARG A 139 0.42 -18.35 -14.22
CA ARG A 139 0.92 -19.66 -14.60
C ARG A 139 2.28 -19.59 -15.31
N SER A 140 2.62 -18.43 -15.89
CA SER A 140 3.88 -18.22 -16.61
C SER A 140 5.04 -17.83 -15.68
N LEU A 141 4.73 -17.29 -14.50
CA LEU A 141 5.72 -16.81 -13.52
C LEU A 141 6.81 -17.83 -13.13
N PRO A 142 6.52 -19.13 -12.89
CA PRO A 142 7.57 -20.10 -12.58
C PRO A 142 8.62 -20.23 -13.69
N ALA A 143 8.20 -20.24 -14.95
CA ALA A 143 9.13 -20.31 -16.07
C ALA A 143 9.95 -19.02 -16.21
N MET A 144 9.32 -17.86 -16.02
CA MET A 144 10.03 -16.56 -16.02
C MET A 144 11.11 -16.52 -14.92
N ALA A 145 10.77 -16.96 -13.71
CA ALA A 145 11.69 -17.04 -12.58
C ALA A 145 12.90 -17.94 -12.88
N GLN A 146 12.67 -19.09 -13.50
CA GLN A 146 13.74 -20.01 -13.91
C GLN A 146 14.66 -19.39 -14.96
N ILE A 147 14.10 -18.73 -15.98
CA ILE A 147 14.88 -18.02 -17.02
C ILE A 147 15.82 -17.00 -16.37
N PHE A 148 15.29 -16.11 -15.54
CA PHE A 148 16.10 -15.05 -14.94
C PHE A 148 17.14 -15.60 -13.96
N SER A 149 16.79 -16.63 -13.19
CA SER A 149 17.74 -17.30 -12.28
C SER A 149 18.90 -17.98 -13.04
N SER A 150 18.65 -18.48 -14.26
CA SER A 150 19.71 -19.07 -15.09
C SER A 150 20.64 -18.02 -15.72
N LEU A 151 20.09 -16.86 -16.09
CA LEU A 151 20.87 -15.79 -16.71
C LEU A 151 21.76 -15.08 -15.71
N THR A 152 21.29 -14.96 -14.47
CA THR A 152 21.95 -14.17 -13.42
C THR A 152 21.92 -14.97 -12.13
N PRO A 153 22.80 -15.98 -11.97
CA PRO A 153 22.84 -16.78 -10.75
C PRO A 153 23.05 -15.94 -9.48
N ASP A 154 23.81 -14.84 -9.60
CA ASP A 154 24.10 -13.89 -8.53
C ASP A 154 23.08 -12.73 -8.46
N GLY A 155 22.08 -12.73 -9.35
CA GLY A 155 21.09 -11.68 -9.48
C GLY A 155 21.58 -10.42 -10.23
N CYS A 156 20.67 -9.72 -10.90
CA CYS A 156 20.89 -8.37 -11.42
C CYS A 156 19.59 -7.54 -11.32
N PRO A 157 19.62 -6.21 -11.48
CA PRO A 157 18.41 -5.41 -11.57
C PRO A 157 17.51 -5.84 -12.74
N LEU A 158 16.24 -6.09 -12.46
CA LEU A 158 15.22 -6.31 -13.48
C LEU A 158 14.46 -5.01 -13.71
N PHE A 159 14.62 -4.44 -14.89
CA PHE A 159 13.87 -3.29 -15.35
C PHE A 159 12.65 -3.72 -16.15
N SER A 160 11.61 -2.89 -16.14
CA SER A 160 10.45 -3.08 -17.01
C SER A 160 9.77 -1.74 -17.30
N ARG A 161 8.90 -1.76 -18.31
CA ARG A 161 7.97 -0.68 -18.60
C ARG A 161 6.55 -1.21 -18.55
N ALA A 162 5.67 -0.47 -17.91
CA ALA A 162 4.24 -0.74 -17.94
C ALA A 162 3.55 0.16 -18.97
N SER A 163 2.95 -0.44 -20.00
CA SER A 163 2.27 0.29 -21.08
C SER A 163 0.80 0.59 -20.79
N THR A 164 0.23 0.02 -19.72
CA THR A 164 -1.17 0.20 -19.30
C THR A 164 -1.29 0.28 -17.77
N GLU A 165 -2.37 0.89 -17.25
CA GLU A 165 -2.66 0.88 -15.80
C GLU A 165 -2.82 -0.54 -15.23
N HIS A 166 -3.32 -1.49 -16.02
CA HIS A 166 -3.41 -2.88 -15.62
C HIS A 166 -2.01 -3.48 -15.41
N SER A 167 -1.10 -3.25 -16.37
CA SER A 167 0.29 -3.69 -16.26
C SER A 167 1.03 -3.01 -15.10
N MET A 168 0.78 -1.73 -14.81
CA MET A 168 1.35 -1.04 -13.64
C MET A 168 0.98 -1.76 -12.33
N ARG A 169 -0.31 -2.08 -12.14
CA ARG A 169 -0.80 -2.80 -10.95
C ARG A 169 -0.15 -4.17 -10.80
N ILE A 170 0.06 -4.86 -11.91
CA ILE A 170 0.76 -6.16 -11.94
C ILE A 170 2.21 -6.00 -11.49
N HIS A 171 2.96 -5.06 -12.08
CA HIS A 171 4.36 -4.81 -11.73
C HIS A 171 4.53 -4.43 -10.25
N THR A 172 3.69 -3.54 -9.72
CA THR A 172 3.70 -3.21 -8.28
C THR A 172 3.46 -4.44 -7.40
N THR A 173 2.55 -5.33 -7.81
CA THR A 173 2.28 -6.59 -7.09
C THR A 173 3.48 -7.55 -7.14
N MET A 174 4.33 -7.44 -8.15
CA MET A 174 5.55 -8.23 -8.32
C MET A 174 6.77 -7.59 -7.62
N GLY A 175 6.61 -6.44 -6.97
CA GLY A 175 7.69 -5.77 -6.23
C GLY A 175 8.48 -4.74 -7.05
N PHE A 176 8.04 -4.41 -8.27
CA PHE A 176 8.63 -3.32 -9.03
C PHE A 176 8.30 -1.98 -8.39
N GLN A 177 9.30 -1.11 -8.32
CA GLN A 177 9.21 0.27 -7.86
C GLN A 177 9.68 1.23 -8.96
N GLN A 178 9.47 2.53 -8.74
CA GLN A 178 9.95 3.54 -9.68
C GLN A 178 11.47 3.56 -9.71
N ALA A 179 12.08 3.45 -10.90
CA ALA A 179 13.53 3.42 -11.02
C ALA A 179 14.18 4.73 -10.52
N SER A 180 13.48 5.86 -10.64
CA SER A 180 13.94 7.17 -10.15
C SER A 180 14.15 7.23 -8.64
N GLN A 181 13.56 6.31 -7.87
CA GLN A 181 13.79 6.20 -6.41
C GLN A 181 15.17 5.62 -6.08
N ILE A 182 15.77 4.87 -7.00
CA ILE A 182 17.07 4.20 -6.83
C ILE A 182 18.14 4.87 -7.67
N TYR A 183 17.78 5.26 -8.89
CA TYR A 183 18.68 5.85 -9.88
C TYR A 183 18.25 7.29 -10.16
N PRO A 184 18.89 8.29 -9.53
CA PRO A 184 18.59 9.69 -9.78
C PRO A 184 18.71 10.02 -11.27
N GLY A 185 17.67 10.65 -11.83
CA GLY A 185 17.61 10.97 -13.27
C GLY A 185 16.99 9.88 -14.14
N ALA A 186 16.59 8.74 -13.56
CA ALA A 186 15.83 7.75 -14.31
C ALA A 186 14.45 8.28 -14.73
N PRO A 187 13.99 7.92 -15.94
CA PRO A 187 12.72 8.43 -16.45
C PRO A 187 11.53 7.81 -15.70
N ASP A 188 10.46 8.58 -15.53
CA ASP A 188 9.28 8.20 -14.73
C ASP A 188 8.52 6.97 -15.24
N TRP A 189 8.79 6.54 -16.48
CA TRP A 189 8.18 5.35 -17.08
C TRP A 189 8.93 4.06 -16.72
N LEU A 190 10.16 4.15 -16.21
CA LEU A 190 11.03 3.02 -15.96
C LEU A 190 10.81 2.46 -14.56
N LEU A 191 10.51 1.17 -14.49
CA LEU A 191 10.35 0.44 -13.24
C LEU A 191 11.54 -0.49 -13.01
N VAL A 192 11.87 -0.75 -11.75
CA VAL A 192 12.94 -1.68 -11.38
C VAL A 192 12.58 -2.54 -10.18
N VAL A 193 13.10 -3.76 -10.16
CA VAL A 193 13.28 -4.58 -8.96
C VAL A 193 14.75 -4.98 -8.87
N LEU A 194 15.36 -4.87 -7.69
CA LEU A 194 16.79 -5.14 -7.46
C LEU A 194 17.01 -6.60 -7.05
N PRO A 195 18.19 -7.18 -7.37
CA PRO A 195 18.58 -8.50 -6.90
C PRO A 195 18.94 -8.44 -5.41
N GLU A 196 18.84 -9.58 -4.72
CA GLU A 196 19.32 -9.67 -3.34
C GLU A 196 20.86 -9.71 -3.34
N GLY A 197 21.53 -8.59 -3.00
CA GLY A 197 23.00 -8.58 -2.85
C GLY A 197 23.69 -7.22 -2.87
N GLU A 198 23.17 -6.21 -3.56
CA GLU A 198 23.77 -4.87 -3.60
C GLU A 198 23.05 -3.86 -2.70
N MET A 199 23.46 -3.82 -1.44
CA MET A 199 23.27 -2.66 -0.55
C MET A 199 24.64 -2.21 -0.04
N VAL A 200 25.20 -1.14 -0.61
CA VAL A 200 26.24 -0.34 0.07
C VAL A 200 25.52 0.70 0.94
N PRO A 201 25.90 0.87 2.22
CA PRO A 201 24.96 1.21 3.27
C PRO A 201 24.79 2.72 3.45
N ALA A 202 23.58 3.23 3.22
CA ALA A 202 23.08 4.34 4.04
C ALA A 202 22.59 3.75 5.36
N ARG A 203 23.53 3.47 6.28
CA ARG A 203 23.31 2.90 7.64
C ARG A 203 22.46 1.62 7.69
N LYS A 204 23.10 0.51 8.09
CA LYS A 204 22.43 -0.70 8.57
C LYS A 204 21.26 -0.35 9.49
N GLU A 205 20.06 -0.76 9.10
CA GLU A 205 19.15 -1.51 9.98
C GLU A 205 18.52 -2.62 9.12
N MET A 206 18.92 -3.87 9.43
CA MET A 206 18.15 -5.12 9.33
C MET A 206 16.84 -5.01 8.53
N THR A 207 16.65 -5.75 7.43
CA THR A 207 15.33 -5.85 6.77
C THR A 207 14.36 -6.71 7.61
N VAL A 208 13.98 -6.16 8.76
CA VAL A 208 12.62 -6.25 9.28
C VAL A 208 11.71 -5.97 8.07
N ARG A 209 10.67 -6.80 7.83
CA ARG A 209 9.48 -6.37 7.06
C ARG A 209 9.34 -4.86 7.34
N PRO A 210 9.26 -3.91 6.37
CA PRO A 210 9.01 -2.52 6.75
C PRO A 210 7.85 -2.61 7.74
N PRO A 211 8.07 -2.16 9.00
CA PRO A 211 7.13 -2.48 10.07
C PRO A 211 5.77 -2.15 9.51
N ALA A 212 4.83 -3.10 9.61
CA ALA A 212 3.51 -2.90 9.05
C ALA A 212 3.10 -1.47 9.39
N PRO A 213 2.76 -0.63 8.37
CA PRO A 213 2.72 0.81 8.49
C PRO A 213 2.09 1.16 9.82
N LYS A 214 2.76 1.98 10.64
CA LYS A 214 2.37 2.16 12.04
C LYS A 214 1.00 2.82 12.05
N ILE A 215 -0.04 2.01 12.27
CA ILE A 215 -1.42 2.49 12.31
C ILE A 215 -1.74 2.89 13.74
N GLU A 216 -1.89 4.17 13.95
CA GLU A 216 -2.35 4.73 15.22
C GLU A 216 -3.76 5.27 15.05
N VAL A 217 -4.61 5.06 16.06
CA VAL A 217 -5.93 5.66 16.11
C VAL A 217 -6.10 6.23 17.51
N ARG A 218 -6.60 7.44 17.61
CA ARG A 218 -6.87 8.09 18.90
C ARG A 218 -8.10 8.99 18.84
N PRO A 219 -8.76 9.24 19.98
CA PRO A 219 -9.79 10.25 20.09
C PRO A 219 -9.23 11.64 19.79
N VAL A 220 -10.04 12.43 19.09
CA VAL A 220 -9.83 13.86 18.85
C VAL A 220 -10.08 14.61 20.15
N ARG A 221 -9.08 15.36 20.64
CA ARG A 221 -9.17 16.06 21.95
C ARG A 221 -8.75 17.52 21.88
N SER A 222 -8.22 17.99 20.75
CA SER A 222 -7.73 19.35 20.58
C SER A 222 -8.23 19.99 19.29
N PHE A 223 -8.02 21.29 19.17
CA PHE A 223 -8.35 22.04 17.96
C PHE A 223 -7.51 21.57 16.76
N GLU A 224 -6.24 21.22 16.97
CA GLU A 224 -5.35 20.70 15.94
C GLU A 224 -5.88 19.36 15.40
N ASP A 225 -6.33 18.47 16.29
CA ASP A 225 -6.95 17.21 15.88
C ASP A 225 -8.23 17.44 15.06
N MET A 226 -9.06 18.41 15.48
CA MET A 226 -10.27 18.82 14.75
C MET A 226 -9.92 19.35 13.35
N ALA A 227 -8.88 20.17 13.22
CA ALA A 227 -8.42 20.66 11.94
C ALA A 227 -7.93 19.52 11.03
N MET A 228 -7.22 18.52 11.58
CA MET A 228 -6.76 17.36 10.83
C MET A 228 -7.92 16.52 10.28
N ILE A 229 -8.96 16.24 11.08
CA ILE A 229 -10.11 15.47 10.58
C ILE A 229 -10.89 16.24 9.50
N PHE A 230 -10.98 17.57 9.62
CA PHE A 230 -11.63 18.39 8.59
C PHE A 230 -10.83 18.38 7.30
N ALA A 231 -9.50 18.41 7.36
CA ALA A 231 -8.64 18.27 6.19
C ALA A 231 -8.80 16.89 5.51
N VAL A 232 -8.78 15.80 6.30
CA VAL A 232 -9.01 14.44 5.80
C VAL A 232 -10.39 14.34 5.10
N ARG A 233 -11.46 14.79 5.76
CA ARG A 233 -12.83 14.72 5.21
C ARG A 233 -13.02 15.58 3.97
N SER A 234 -12.41 16.76 3.94
CA SER A 234 -12.43 17.62 2.75
C SER A 234 -11.78 16.93 1.55
N SER A 235 -10.61 16.30 1.76
CA SER A 235 -9.90 15.59 0.70
C SER A 235 -10.68 14.38 0.16
N THR A 236 -11.48 13.70 0.98
CA THR A 236 -12.18 12.48 0.59
C THR A 236 -13.60 12.69 0.09
N TYR A 237 -14.32 13.69 0.61
CA TYR A 237 -15.74 13.90 0.30
C TYR A 237 -15.95 15.08 -0.64
N ILE A 238 -15.32 16.22 -0.35
CA ILE A 238 -15.44 17.40 -1.21
C ILE A 238 -14.66 17.18 -2.51
N SER A 239 -13.40 16.73 -2.43
CA SER A 239 -12.56 16.59 -3.62
C SER A 239 -12.88 15.34 -4.47
N GLU A 240 -13.35 14.24 -3.87
CA GLU A 240 -13.59 12.99 -4.62
C GLU A 240 -15.07 12.67 -4.86
N GLN A 241 -15.96 13.04 -3.93
CA GLN A 241 -17.41 12.76 -4.03
C GLN A 241 -18.21 14.00 -4.42
N PHE A 242 -17.55 15.15 -4.59
CA PHE A 242 -18.15 16.42 -5.03
C PHE A 242 -19.35 16.88 -4.17
N CYS A 243 -19.40 16.50 -2.89
CA CYS A 243 -20.44 16.99 -1.98
C CYS A 243 -20.22 18.47 -1.64
N LEU A 244 -21.31 19.19 -1.32
CA LEU A 244 -21.21 20.57 -0.86
C LEU A 244 -20.59 20.64 0.54
N TYR A 245 -19.90 21.74 0.81
CA TYR A 245 -19.29 21.98 2.14
C TYR A 245 -20.32 21.87 3.28
N SER A 246 -21.51 22.44 3.09
CA SER A 246 -22.60 22.41 4.07
C SER A 246 -23.21 21.02 4.28
N GLU A 247 -23.06 20.10 3.31
CA GLU A 247 -23.53 18.71 3.44
C GLU A 247 -22.53 17.85 4.21
N GLU A 248 -21.24 18.15 4.07
CA GLU A 248 -20.17 17.46 4.79
C GLU A 248 -20.05 17.99 6.22
N PHE A 249 -19.96 19.30 6.40
CA PHE A 249 -19.82 19.95 7.71
C PHE A 249 -21.18 20.46 8.19
N ASP A 250 -21.97 19.51 8.70
CA ASP A 250 -23.38 19.66 9.10
C ASP A 250 -23.61 20.37 10.46
N GLY A 251 -22.57 20.96 11.04
CA GLY A 251 -22.61 21.60 12.37
C GLY A 251 -22.59 20.64 13.57
N ASN A 252 -22.76 19.33 13.36
CA ASN A 252 -22.76 18.35 14.46
C ASN A 252 -21.35 17.88 14.86
N ASP A 253 -20.31 18.37 14.19
CA ASP A 253 -18.94 18.02 14.52
C ASP A 253 -18.49 18.52 15.90
N PHE A 254 -19.17 19.51 16.48
CA PHE A 254 -18.84 20.01 17.82
C PHE A 254 -19.58 19.29 18.95
N CYS A 255 -20.55 18.43 18.63
CA CYS A 255 -21.31 17.63 19.60
C CYS A 255 -21.11 16.12 19.41
N ALA A 256 -20.11 15.72 18.61
CA ALA A 256 -19.76 14.35 18.34
C ALA A 256 -18.40 13.99 18.94
N THR A 257 -18.14 12.69 19.10
CA THR A 257 -16.80 12.18 19.35
C THR A 257 -16.21 11.72 18.03
N HIS A 258 -14.99 12.15 17.73
CA HIS A 258 -14.27 11.72 16.53
C HIS A 258 -13.05 10.90 16.93
N LEU A 259 -12.72 9.93 16.08
CA LEU A 259 -11.41 9.30 16.08
C LEU A 259 -10.67 9.74 14.82
N ILE A 260 -9.38 10.05 15.00
CA ILE A 260 -8.44 10.29 13.93
C ILE A 260 -7.45 9.13 13.84
N GLY A 261 -7.12 8.76 12.62
CA GLY A 261 -6.24 7.66 12.29
C GLY A 261 -5.02 8.15 11.53
N PHE A 262 -3.85 7.65 11.92
CA PHE A 262 -2.56 7.96 11.33
C PHE A 262 -1.93 6.72 10.71
N ILE A 263 -1.18 6.92 9.64
CA ILE A 263 -0.27 5.93 9.07
C ILE A 263 1.10 6.57 9.04
N ASP A 264 2.05 5.98 9.77
CA ASP A 264 3.44 6.45 9.85
C ASP A 264 3.55 7.95 10.26
N GLY A 265 2.60 8.41 11.09
CA GLY A 265 2.53 9.78 11.59
C GLY A 265 1.66 10.73 10.75
N ASP A 266 1.24 10.33 9.54
CA ASP A 266 0.41 11.16 8.67
C ASP A 266 -1.10 10.96 8.94
N PRO A 267 -1.91 12.03 9.07
CA PRO A 267 -3.36 11.94 9.12
C PRO A 267 -3.91 11.24 7.87
N ALA A 268 -4.50 10.08 8.07
CA ALA A 268 -4.85 9.15 6.98
C ALA A 268 -6.35 8.85 6.90
N GLY A 269 -7.07 8.96 8.02
CA GLY A 269 -8.50 8.69 8.08
C GLY A 269 -9.15 9.19 9.37
N CYS A 270 -10.48 9.17 9.41
CA CYS A 270 -11.25 9.51 10.60
C CYS A 270 -12.62 8.83 10.60
N ILE A 271 -13.27 8.81 11.76
CA ILE A 271 -14.65 8.35 11.92
C ILE A 271 -15.34 9.17 13.02
N ARG A 272 -16.65 9.40 12.90
CA ARG A 272 -17.46 10.16 13.84
C ARG A 272 -18.47 9.27 14.54
N MET A 273 -18.70 9.54 15.82
CA MET A 273 -19.70 8.89 16.68
C MET A 273 -20.58 9.94 17.34
N ARG A 274 -21.89 9.75 17.30
CA ARG A 274 -22.86 10.52 18.07
C ARG A 274 -23.67 9.62 18.98
N TYR A 275 -23.85 10.06 20.22
CA TYR A 275 -24.52 9.29 21.26
C TYR A 275 -25.97 9.75 21.39
N PHE A 276 -26.89 8.82 21.19
CA PHE A 276 -28.32 8.98 21.45
C PHE A 276 -28.66 8.08 22.63
N GLY A 277 -29.70 8.40 23.41
CA GLY A 277 -29.94 7.82 24.73
C GLY A 277 -29.66 6.32 24.86
N ASP A 278 -30.00 5.54 23.85
CA ASP A 278 -29.90 4.08 23.85
C ASP A 278 -29.03 3.46 22.74
N PHE A 279 -28.48 4.26 21.81
CA PHE A 279 -27.62 3.79 20.71
C PHE A 279 -26.56 4.82 20.28
N VAL A 280 -25.53 4.35 19.58
CA VAL A 280 -24.49 5.21 18.98
C VAL A 280 -24.62 5.20 17.47
N LYS A 281 -24.73 6.39 16.88
CA LYS A 281 -24.64 6.54 15.43
C LYS A 281 -23.18 6.64 15.00
N VAL A 282 -22.72 5.70 14.18
CA VAL A 282 -21.40 5.71 13.55
C VAL A 282 -21.52 6.27 12.14
N GLU A 283 -20.74 7.29 11.83
CA GLU A 283 -20.89 8.06 10.59
C GLU A 283 -19.58 8.73 10.15
N ARG A 284 -19.57 9.27 8.92
CA ARG A 284 -18.43 10.02 8.34
C ARG A 284 -17.09 9.27 8.39
N LEU A 285 -17.11 7.95 8.14
CA LEU A 285 -15.89 7.15 7.97
C LEU A 285 -15.17 7.57 6.70
N ALA A 286 -14.04 8.26 6.85
CA ALA A 286 -13.24 8.80 5.76
C ALA A 286 -11.83 8.20 5.80
N VAL A 287 -11.32 7.74 4.66
CA VAL A 287 -9.91 7.33 4.51
C VAL A 287 -9.40 7.88 3.18
N ARG A 288 -8.28 8.62 3.24
CA ARG A 288 -7.63 9.18 2.05
C ARG A 288 -7.32 8.06 1.05
N ARG A 289 -7.47 8.35 -0.24
CA ARG A 289 -7.44 7.35 -1.33
C ARG A 289 -6.23 6.43 -1.29
N GLU A 290 -5.06 7.01 -1.05
CA GLU A 290 -3.74 6.37 -0.95
C GLU A 290 -3.65 5.34 0.18
N TYR A 291 -4.47 5.47 1.23
CA TYR A 291 -4.45 4.57 2.40
C TYR A 291 -5.61 3.58 2.44
N ARG A 292 -6.50 3.55 1.43
CA ARG A 292 -7.69 2.66 1.43
C ARG A 292 -7.37 1.17 1.40
N ARG A 293 -6.17 0.79 0.93
CA ARG A 293 -5.68 -0.60 0.95
C ARG A 293 -4.98 -0.99 2.25
N SER A 294 -4.87 -0.07 3.21
CA SER A 294 -4.36 -0.36 4.55
C SER A 294 -5.44 -0.99 5.45
N ARG A 295 -5.06 -1.36 6.67
CA ARG A 295 -6.01 -1.80 7.71
C ARG A 295 -6.62 -0.64 8.52
N LEU A 296 -6.41 0.61 8.11
CA LEU A 296 -6.81 1.77 8.91
C LEU A 296 -8.33 1.87 9.11
N ALA A 297 -9.13 1.66 8.07
CA ALA A 297 -10.59 1.68 8.18
C ALA A 297 -11.09 0.66 9.22
N PHE A 298 -10.49 -0.54 9.23
CA PHE A 298 -10.82 -1.57 10.20
C PHE A 298 -10.45 -1.19 11.63
N LYS A 299 -9.28 -0.55 11.82
CA LYS A 299 -8.88 -0.08 13.13
C LYS A 299 -9.79 1.05 13.61
N LEU A 300 -10.09 2.04 12.78
CA LEU A 300 -11.01 3.14 13.12
C LEU A 300 -12.37 2.63 13.60
N VAL A 301 -13.00 1.72 12.85
CA VAL A 301 -14.31 1.16 13.24
C VAL A 301 -14.20 0.37 14.55
N ARG A 302 -13.19 -0.48 14.71
CA ARG A 302 -13.03 -1.28 15.95
C ARG A 302 -12.84 -0.42 17.19
N GLU A 303 -11.98 0.60 17.09
CA GLU A 303 -11.72 1.54 18.19
C GLU A 303 -12.96 2.38 18.51
N ALA A 304 -13.74 2.78 17.49
CA ALA A 304 -15.00 3.49 17.68
C ALA A 304 -16.01 2.65 18.46
N LEU A 305 -16.23 1.40 18.03
CA LEU A 305 -17.13 0.48 18.73
C LEU A 305 -16.65 0.18 20.15
N ALA A 306 -15.34 -0.05 20.34
CA ALA A 306 -14.77 -0.32 21.66
C ALA A 306 -14.94 0.88 22.63
N LEU A 307 -14.64 2.09 22.17
CA LEU A 307 -14.80 3.31 22.96
C LEU A 307 -16.27 3.51 23.38
N ALA A 308 -17.21 3.33 22.46
CA ALA A 308 -18.63 3.41 22.76
C ALA A 308 -19.10 2.34 23.76
N ARG A 309 -18.57 1.11 23.68
CA ARG A 309 -18.87 0.04 24.65
C ARG A 309 -18.39 0.37 26.05
N VAL A 310 -17.22 0.99 26.20
CA VAL A 310 -16.72 1.47 27.50
C VAL A 310 -17.65 2.52 28.09
N LYS A 311 -18.31 3.34 27.25
CA LYS A 311 -19.37 4.26 27.68
C LYS A 311 -20.72 3.59 27.98
N GLY A 312 -20.79 2.26 27.95
CA GLY A 312 -22.01 1.49 28.26
C GLY A 312 -22.93 1.23 27.07
N PHE A 313 -22.59 1.69 25.86
CA PHE A 313 -23.44 1.49 24.69
C PHE A 313 -23.28 0.08 24.10
N LYS A 314 -24.41 -0.53 23.77
CA LYS A 314 -24.48 -1.86 23.13
C LYS A 314 -25.04 -1.80 21.72
N ARG A 315 -25.87 -0.80 21.41
CA ARG A 315 -26.53 -0.67 20.12
C ARG A 315 -25.83 0.38 19.26
N PHE A 316 -25.61 0.01 18.01
CA PHE A 316 -24.95 0.84 17.02
C PHE A 316 -25.83 0.97 15.79
N TYR A 317 -25.82 2.15 15.19
CA TYR A 317 -26.62 2.50 14.03
C TYR A 317 -25.76 3.25 13.02
N GLY A 318 -25.99 3.01 11.73
CA GLY A 318 -25.20 3.62 10.67
C GLY A 318 -25.98 3.74 9.37
N HIS A 319 -25.52 4.67 8.53
CA HIS A 319 -25.99 4.80 7.16
C HIS A 319 -24.86 4.33 6.25
N ALA A 320 -25.05 3.17 5.62
CA ALA A 320 -24.05 2.59 4.74
C ALA A 320 -24.40 2.89 3.29
N ARG A 321 -23.42 3.35 2.52
CA ARG A 321 -23.51 3.33 1.06
C ARG A 321 -23.68 1.89 0.59
N LEU A 322 -24.43 1.68 -0.49
CA LEU A 322 -24.72 0.33 -1.00
C LEU A 322 -23.46 -0.50 -1.27
N ASP A 323 -22.40 0.12 -1.79
CA ASP A 323 -21.12 -0.52 -2.08
C ASP A 323 -20.30 -0.86 -0.82
N LEU A 324 -20.63 -0.26 0.33
CA LEU A 324 -19.96 -0.50 1.61
C LEU A 324 -20.77 -1.39 2.56
N VAL A 325 -21.98 -1.85 2.18
CA VAL A 325 -22.76 -2.80 3.00
C VAL A 325 -21.94 -4.05 3.35
N PRO A 326 -21.24 -4.73 2.41
CA PRO A 326 -20.38 -5.87 2.74
C PRO A 326 -19.23 -5.50 3.69
N PHE A 327 -18.74 -4.25 3.62
CA PHE A 327 -17.71 -3.78 4.51
C PHE A 327 -18.21 -3.71 5.96
N TRP A 328 -19.39 -3.12 6.17
CA TRP A 328 -20.00 -3.01 7.50
C TRP A 328 -20.43 -4.37 8.07
N ALA A 329 -20.87 -5.29 7.22
CA ALA A 329 -21.22 -6.65 7.62
C ALA A 329 -20.06 -7.41 8.28
N MET A 330 -18.79 -7.14 7.90
CA MET A 330 -17.62 -7.75 8.55
C MET A 330 -17.45 -7.35 10.03
N PHE A 331 -18.09 -6.26 10.48
CA PHE A 331 -18.10 -5.85 11.89
C PHE A 331 -19.37 -6.30 12.63
N GLY A 332 -20.22 -7.09 11.98
CA GLY A 332 -21.48 -7.59 12.53
C GLY A 332 -22.69 -6.67 12.31
N PHE A 333 -22.56 -5.58 11.56
CA PHE A 333 -23.72 -4.78 11.18
C PHE A 333 -24.62 -5.57 10.23
N ARG A 334 -25.93 -5.47 10.45
CA ARG A 334 -26.97 -6.03 9.60
C ARG A 334 -27.86 -4.92 9.04
N GLU A 335 -28.38 -5.13 7.85
CA GLU A 335 -29.41 -4.24 7.29
C GLU A 335 -30.66 -4.31 8.18
N MET A 336 -31.26 -3.15 8.45
CA MET A 336 -32.54 -3.12 9.16
C MET A 336 -33.65 -3.64 8.25
N ALA A 337 -34.39 -4.64 8.71
CA ALA A 337 -35.48 -5.23 7.94
C ALA A 337 -36.58 -4.22 7.64
N GLU A 338 -37.21 -4.36 6.47
CA GLU A 338 -38.38 -3.56 6.05
C GLU A 338 -38.15 -2.04 5.96
N ARG A 339 -36.89 -1.60 5.86
CA ARG A 339 -36.54 -0.19 5.66
C ARG A 339 -36.23 0.12 4.19
N PRO A 340 -36.86 1.17 3.60
CA PRO A 340 -36.57 1.58 2.23
C PRO A 340 -35.15 2.18 2.10
N LEU A 341 -34.63 2.21 0.88
CA LEU A 341 -33.46 3.04 0.56
C LEU A 341 -33.82 4.51 0.73
N PHE A 342 -32.84 5.32 1.10
CA PHE A 342 -32.97 6.78 1.15
C PHE A 342 -31.69 7.43 0.63
N LYS A 343 -31.81 8.69 0.19
CA LYS A 343 -30.77 9.39 -0.56
C LYS A 343 -30.51 10.78 0.03
N PHE A 344 -29.24 11.17 0.10
CA PHE A 344 -28.79 12.54 0.37
C PHE A 344 -27.40 12.74 -0.25
N ALA A 345 -27.00 14.00 -0.52
CA ALA A 345 -25.70 14.34 -1.13
C ALA A 345 -25.37 13.47 -2.37
N ASP A 346 -26.37 13.24 -3.21
CA ASP A 346 -26.31 12.39 -4.40
C ASP A 346 -25.96 10.90 -4.24
N VAL A 347 -26.01 10.38 -3.02
CA VAL A 347 -25.66 8.99 -2.71
C VAL A 347 -26.83 8.25 -2.05
N GLU A 348 -27.07 7.01 -2.46
CA GLU A 348 -28.07 6.12 -1.86
C GLU A 348 -27.49 5.34 -0.68
N TYR A 349 -28.29 5.21 0.39
CA TYR A 349 -27.90 4.59 1.64
C TYR A 349 -28.90 3.53 2.10
N ARG A 350 -28.36 2.57 2.85
CA ARG A 350 -29.08 1.58 3.65
C ARG A 350 -28.90 1.89 5.14
N GLU A 351 -29.97 1.70 5.90
CA GLU A 351 -29.90 1.68 7.36
C GLU A 351 -29.29 0.36 7.84
N MET A 352 -28.25 0.46 8.66
CA MET A 352 -27.53 -0.67 9.25
C MET A 352 -27.57 -0.55 10.77
N GLU A 353 -27.74 -1.67 11.46
CA GLU A 353 -27.70 -1.77 12.91
C GLU A 353 -26.73 -2.87 13.36
N LEU A 354 -26.20 -2.72 14.58
CA LEU A 354 -25.42 -3.75 15.26
C LEU A 354 -25.84 -3.79 16.73
N ASP A 355 -26.32 -4.95 17.17
CA ASP A 355 -26.45 -5.30 18.58
C ASP A 355 -25.11 -5.89 19.03
N GLY A 356 -24.33 -5.10 19.75
CA GLY A 356 -23.02 -5.47 20.25
C GLY A 356 -23.05 -6.02 21.68
N GLU A 357 -21.96 -6.69 22.04
CA GLU A 357 -21.70 -7.11 23.41
C GLU A 357 -21.38 -5.91 24.32
N ALA A 358 -21.68 -6.07 25.61
CA ALA A 358 -21.28 -5.13 26.64
C ALA A 358 -19.75 -5.08 26.75
N SER A 359 -19.19 -3.94 27.14
CA SER A 359 -17.82 -3.94 27.66
C SER A 359 -17.77 -4.78 28.95
N GLU A 360 -16.63 -5.41 29.23
CA GLU A 360 -16.40 -6.11 30.51
C GLU A 360 -16.48 -5.13 31.69
N ASN A 361 -16.04 -3.89 31.50
CA ASN A 361 -16.02 -2.84 32.54
C ASN A 361 -16.55 -1.51 31.95
N PRO A 362 -17.88 -1.38 31.75
CA PRO A 362 -18.46 -0.13 31.30
C PRO A 362 -18.43 0.90 32.42
N ILE A 363 -18.18 2.16 32.07
CA ILE A 363 -18.23 3.28 33.01
C ILE A 363 -19.67 3.51 33.42
N GLY A 364 -19.93 3.41 34.72
CA GLY A 364 -21.24 3.53 35.34
C GLY A 364 -21.31 4.62 36.39
N ILE A 365 -22.54 4.98 36.75
CA ILE A 365 -22.81 5.82 37.92
C ILE A 365 -22.44 5.02 39.17
N GLY A 366 -21.62 5.61 40.03
CA GLY A 366 -21.12 4.97 41.26
C GLY A 366 -19.68 4.46 41.17
N ASP A 367 -19.07 4.48 39.99
CA ASP A 367 -17.63 4.25 39.82
C ASP A 367 -16.80 5.37 40.47
N ASP A 368 -15.48 5.17 40.59
CA ASP A 368 -14.55 6.20 41.05
C ASP A 368 -14.81 7.52 40.29
N PRO A 369 -15.14 8.62 41.00
CA PRO A 369 -15.53 9.88 40.37
C PRO A 369 -14.44 10.44 39.46
N MET A 370 -13.16 10.10 39.71
CA MET A 370 -12.06 10.53 38.87
C MET A 370 -12.13 9.94 37.46
N VAL A 371 -12.68 8.73 37.30
CA VAL A 371 -12.81 8.06 35.99
C VAL A 371 -13.59 8.94 35.02
N THR A 372 -14.73 9.48 35.44
CA THR A 372 -15.65 10.22 34.56
C THR A 372 -15.10 11.57 34.07
N ILE A 373 -14.13 12.15 34.77
CA ILE A 373 -13.51 13.44 34.43
C ILE A 373 -12.14 13.29 33.74
N ARG A 374 -11.71 12.05 33.47
CA ARG A 374 -10.54 11.77 32.63
C ARG A 374 -10.82 12.13 31.18
N PRO A 375 -9.77 12.47 30.39
CA PRO A 375 -9.95 12.74 28.97
C PRO A 375 -10.62 11.59 28.23
N GLU A 376 -11.50 11.93 27.28
CA GLU A 376 -12.28 11.02 26.45
C GLU A 376 -11.40 9.90 25.84
N GLY A 377 -11.68 8.62 26.12
CA GLY A 377 -10.90 7.48 25.66
C GLY A 377 -9.56 7.25 26.36
N ALA A 378 -9.28 7.96 27.45
CA ALA A 378 -8.11 7.76 28.33
C ALA A 378 -8.54 7.51 29.79
N TRP A 379 -9.67 6.83 29.99
CA TRP A 379 -10.25 6.58 31.30
C TRP A 379 -9.43 5.63 32.19
N ASN A 380 -8.46 4.92 31.63
CA ASN A 380 -7.59 3.99 32.35
C ASN A 380 -6.27 4.62 32.84
N VAL A 381 -6.02 5.90 32.54
CA VAL A 381 -4.82 6.62 32.99
C VAL A 381 -5.20 7.87 33.76
N PRO A 382 -4.46 8.24 34.82
CA PRO A 382 -4.75 9.44 35.59
C PRO A 382 -4.83 10.70 34.72
N GLY A 383 -5.94 11.42 34.84
CA GLY A 383 -6.18 12.64 34.08
C GLY A 383 -5.47 13.88 34.65
N PRO A 384 -5.48 15.01 33.94
CA PRO A 384 -4.89 16.27 34.42
C PRO A 384 -5.41 16.72 35.79
N LEU A 385 -6.68 16.44 36.10
CA LEU A 385 -7.31 16.80 37.36
C LEU A 385 -6.84 15.90 38.52
N GLU A 386 -6.55 14.62 38.29
CA GLU A 386 -5.90 13.76 39.29
C GLU A 386 -4.48 14.21 39.56
N LEU A 387 -3.72 14.48 38.50
CA LEU A 387 -2.35 14.98 38.61
C LEU A 387 -2.27 16.33 39.33
N SER A 388 -3.36 17.10 39.35
CA SER A 388 -3.43 18.36 40.08
C SER A 388 -3.35 18.16 41.60
N ASN A 389 -3.76 16.99 42.12
CA ASN A 389 -3.68 16.65 43.54
C ASN A 389 -2.23 16.37 44.00
N LEU A 390 -1.31 16.09 43.06
CA LEU A 390 0.10 15.84 43.36
C LEU A 390 0.94 17.13 43.43
N ARG A 391 0.37 18.27 43.09
CA ARG A 391 1.06 19.57 43.19
C ARG A 391 1.03 20.05 44.65
N PRO A 392 2.07 20.74 45.15
CA PRO A 392 1.95 21.50 46.39
C PRO A 392 0.70 22.38 46.29
N SER A 393 -0.03 22.52 47.40
CA SER A 393 -1.30 23.26 47.39
C SER A 393 -1.13 24.59 46.66
N ARG A 394 -2.12 24.99 45.84
CA ARG A 394 -2.11 26.31 45.18
C ARG A 394 -1.81 27.43 46.20
N ALA A 395 -2.25 27.26 47.45
CA ALA A 395 -1.94 28.16 48.55
C ALA A 395 -0.44 28.26 48.89
N ALA A 396 0.32 27.15 48.85
CA ALA A 396 1.77 27.15 49.05
C ALA A 396 2.52 27.86 47.90
N PHE A 397 2.07 27.66 46.65
CA PHE A 397 2.66 28.34 45.49
C PHE A 397 2.44 29.87 45.53
N PHE A 398 1.27 30.32 45.98
CA PHE A 398 0.96 31.74 46.16
C PHE A 398 1.58 32.34 47.44
N SER A 399 1.82 31.55 48.50
CA SER A 399 2.55 32.03 49.67
C SER A 399 4.01 32.30 49.34
N ASP A 400 4.66 31.42 48.57
CA ASP A 400 6.07 31.59 48.17
C ASP A 400 6.28 32.82 47.26
N MET A 401 5.33 33.13 46.37
CA MET A 401 5.39 34.37 45.58
C MET A 401 5.27 35.64 46.44
N LYS A 402 4.52 35.61 47.55
CA LYS A 402 4.47 36.75 48.50
C LYS A 402 5.76 36.88 49.32
N THR A 403 6.43 35.77 49.61
CA THR A 403 7.71 35.77 50.34
C THR A 403 8.84 36.33 49.47
N VAL A 404 8.88 36.00 48.18
CA VAL A 404 9.85 36.56 47.22
C VAL A 404 9.64 38.07 47.02
N SER A 405 8.39 38.56 47.04
CA SER A 405 8.08 39.99 46.99
C SER A 405 8.48 40.76 48.26
N ARG A 406 8.63 40.10 49.42
CA ARG A 406 9.08 40.74 50.68
C ARG A 406 10.59 40.71 50.87
N ALA A 407 11.32 39.86 50.16
CA ALA A 407 12.78 39.83 50.15
C ALA A 407 13.40 40.86 49.17
N ALA A 408 12.57 41.54 48.37
CA ALA A 408 12.96 42.55 47.39
C ALA A 408 12.60 43.99 47.83
N HIS A 409 12.33 44.22 49.13
CA HIS A 409 12.13 45.54 49.74
C HIS A 409 13.09 45.75 50.90
#